data_AF-A0A454VY00-F1
#
_entry.id   AF-A0A454VY00-F1
#
_cell.length_a   1.000
_cell.length_b   1.000
_cell.length_c   1.000
_cell.angle_alpha   90.00
_cell.angle_beta   90.00
_cell.angle_gamma   90.00
#
_symmetry.space_group_name_H-M   'P 1'
#
loop_
_entity.id
_entity.type
_entity.pdbx_description
1 polymer ?
#
loop_
_entity_poly.entity_id
_entity_poly.type
_entity_poly.pdbx_seq_one_letter_code
_entity_poly.pdbx_strand_id
1 'polypeptide(L)'
;MSGDERATPPGPGPAFVGMPAFPEAARKAVGDATLRANLRHATHTIRDKRARAVAELDDWAALREAGKRIKDETLRRLDTYLLRLEEAVTAAGGTVHWAEDAAEANRIVTGLV
;
A
#
# COMPACT_ATOMS: atom_id res chain seq x y z
N MET A 1 39.04 -1.83 12.93
CA MET A 1 38.81 -1.28 11.58
C MET A 1 37.55 -1.91 11.04
N SER A 2 36.43 -1.19 11.18
CA SER A 2 35.12 -1.58 10.65
C SER A 2 35.14 -1.53 9.13
N GLY A 3 34.80 -2.64 8.49
CA GLY A 3 34.35 -2.67 7.10
C GLY A 3 32.83 -2.73 7.11
N ASP A 4 32.20 -1.61 6.78
CA ASP A 4 30.76 -1.45 6.57
C ASP A 4 30.36 -2.22 5.29
N GLU A 5 29.97 -3.50 5.44
CA GLU A 5 29.39 -4.29 4.36
C GLU A 5 27.94 -3.84 4.15
N ARG A 6 27.79 -2.70 3.45
CA ARG A 6 26.48 -2.29 2.94
C ARG A 6 26.05 -3.31 1.91
N ALA A 7 25.06 -4.12 2.27
CA ALA A 7 24.37 -5.02 1.36
C ALA A 7 23.97 -4.26 0.09
N THR A 8 24.52 -4.69 -1.05
CA THR A 8 24.10 -4.24 -2.37
C THR A 8 22.60 -4.49 -2.51
N PRO A 9 21.77 -3.48 -2.84
CA PRO A 9 20.35 -3.70 -3.04
C PRO A 9 20.16 -4.73 -4.17
N PRO A 10 19.18 -5.65 -4.04
CA PRO A 10 18.93 -6.63 -5.08
C PRO A 10 18.68 -5.93 -6.41
N GLY A 11 19.32 -6.43 -7.48
CA GLY A 11 19.09 -5.94 -8.84
C GLY A 11 17.60 -6.02 -9.20
N PRO A 12 17.14 -5.29 -10.23
CA PRO A 12 15.74 -5.32 -10.63
C PRO A 12 15.32 -6.78 -10.83
N GLY A 13 14.32 -7.21 -10.06
CA GLY A 13 13.75 -8.55 -10.15
C GLY A 13 13.30 -8.87 -11.57
N PRO A 14 13.03 -10.16 -11.88
CA PRO A 14 12.63 -10.57 -13.22
C PRO A 14 11.48 -9.69 -13.69
N ALA A 15 11.66 -9.09 -14.87
CA ALA A 15 10.63 -8.27 -15.47
C ALA A 15 9.33 -9.06 -15.50
N PHE A 16 8.23 -8.42 -15.08
CA PHE A 16 6.89 -8.97 -15.25
C PHE A 16 6.78 -9.47 -16.70
N VAL A 17 6.51 -10.77 -16.87
CA VAL A 17 6.73 -11.53 -18.11
C VAL A 17 6.31 -10.71 -19.34
N GLY A 18 7.29 -10.36 -20.17
CA GLY A 18 7.08 -9.63 -21.44
C GLY A 18 7.36 -8.12 -21.43
N MET A 19 7.74 -7.51 -20.30
CA MET A 19 8.12 -6.09 -20.25
C MET A 19 9.66 -5.90 -20.26
N PRO A 20 10.19 -4.84 -20.90
CA PRO A 20 11.61 -4.50 -20.77
C PRO A 20 11.94 -4.05 -19.34
N ALA A 21 13.22 -4.13 -18.97
CA ALA A 21 13.66 -3.68 -17.66
C ALA A 21 13.29 -2.20 -17.43
N PHE A 22 12.98 -1.82 -16.18
CA PHE A 22 12.50 -0.47 -15.85
C PHE A 22 13.34 0.66 -16.46
N PRO A 23 14.69 0.65 -16.44
CA PRO A 23 15.48 1.73 -17.03
C PRO A 23 15.25 1.90 -18.55
N GLU A 24 15.05 0.80 -19.27
CA GLU A 24 14.77 0.82 -20.70
C GLU A 24 13.35 1.30 -20.99
N ALA A 25 12.38 0.76 -20.24
CA ALA A 25 10.98 1.15 -20.32
C ALA A 25 10.81 2.65 -20.05
N ALA A 26 11.45 3.15 -19.00
CA ALA A 26 11.39 4.55 -18.58
C ALA A 26 11.97 5.49 -19.64
N ARG A 27 13.11 5.15 -20.26
CA ARG A 27 13.74 5.98 -21.30
C ARG A 27 12.80 6.18 -22.49
N LYS A 28 12.17 5.09 -22.96
CA LYS A 28 11.18 5.16 -24.05
C LYS A 28 9.94 5.95 -23.63
N ALA A 29 9.40 5.65 -22.45
CA ALA A 29 8.18 6.28 -21.93
C ALA A 29 8.32 7.79 -21.72
N VAL A 30 9.46 8.26 -21.21
CA VAL A 30 9.72 9.70 -21.04
C VAL A 30 9.83 10.43 -22.38
N GLY A 31 10.25 9.76 -23.46
CA GLY A 31 10.29 10.31 -24.81
C GLY A 31 8.90 10.47 -25.46
N ASP A 32 7.91 9.67 -25.05
CA ASP A 32 6.57 9.67 -25.61
C ASP A 32 5.74 10.90 -25.18
N ALA A 33 5.51 11.82 -26.13
CA ALA A 33 4.77 13.05 -25.86
C ALA A 33 3.31 12.82 -25.48
N THR A 34 2.65 11.83 -26.06
CA THR A 34 1.26 11.47 -25.77
C THR A 34 1.16 10.89 -24.37
N LEU A 35 2.04 9.95 -24.01
CA LEU A 35 2.08 9.37 -22.67
C LEU A 35 2.35 10.45 -21.60
N ARG A 36 3.30 11.37 -21.86
CA ARG A 36 3.56 12.48 -20.95
C ARG A 36 2.35 13.41 -20.78
N ALA A 37 1.66 13.74 -21.87
CA ALA A 37 0.46 14.57 -21.81
C ALA A 37 -0.66 13.89 -21.01
N ASN A 38 -0.89 12.60 -21.25
CA ASN A 38 -1.89 11.80 -20.54
C ASN A 38 -1.56 11.70 -19.04
N LEU A 39 -0.31 11.41 -18.68
CA LEU A 39 0.11 11.31 -17.28
C LEU A 39 -0.02 12.66 -16.56
N ARG A 40 0.36 13.76 -17.23
CA ARG A 40 0.19 15.11 -16.70
C ARG A 40 -1.28 15.39 -16.45
N HIS A 41 -2.13 15.19 -17.46
CA HIS A 41 -3.57 15.42 -17.34
C HIS A 41 -4.18 14.59 -16.20
N ALA A 42 -3.93 13.28 -16.16
CA ALA A 42 -4.45 12.40 -15.12
C ALA A 42 -4.00 12.85 -13.70
N THR A 43 -2.71 13.18 -13.54
CA THR A 43 -2.16 13.62 -12.25
C THR A 43 -2.79 14.94 -11.79
N HIS A 44 -2.95 15.91 -12.70
CA HIS A 44 -3.62 17.18 -12.38
C HIS A 44 -5.09 16.95 -12.04
N THR A 45 -5.83 16.19 -12.84
CA THR A 45 -7.24 15.88 -12.59
C THR A 45 -7.44 15.23 -11.21
N ILE A 46 -6.60 14.28 -10.82
CA ILE A 46 -6.67 13.64 -9.50
C ILE A 46 -6.37 14.65 -8.37
N ARG A 47 -5.33 15.49 -8.55
CA ARG A 47 -4.96 16.51 -7.56
C ARG A 47 -6.06 17.56 -7.40
N ASP A 48 -6.65 18.02 -8.49
CA ASP A 48 -7.71 19.03 -8.48
C ASP A 48 -8.98 18.49 -7.85
N LYS A 49 -9.38 17.24 -8.17
CA LYS A 49 -10.50 16.57 -7.50
C LYS A 49 -10.27 16.46 -5.99
N ARG A 50 -9.07 16.06 -5.58
CA ARG A 50 -8.71 16.02 -4.16
C ARG A 50 -8.75 17.40 -3.53
N ALA A 51 -8.19 18.42 -4.19
CA ALA A 51 -8.17 19.78 -3.66
C ALA A 51 -9.59 20.34 -3.45
N ARG A 52 -10.51 20.09 -4.40
CA ARG A 52 -11.92 20.47 -4.26
C ARG A 52 -12.59 19.78 -3.07
N ALA A 53 -12.48 18.46 -2.97
CA ALA A 53 -13.05 17.71 -1.85
C ALA A 53 -12.47 18.13 -0.50
N VAL A 54 -11.17 18.48 -0.45
CA VAL A 54 -10.54 19.03 0.76
C VAL A 54 -11.06 20.42 1.09
N ALA A 55 -11.27 21.27 0.08
CA ALA A 55 -11.76 22.63 0.27
C ALA A 55 -13.23 22.70 0.73
N GLU A 56 -14.00 21.62 0.57
CA GLU A 56 -15.36 21.49 1.13
C GLU A 56 -15.36 21.30 2.66
N LEU A 57 -14.20 21.05 3.28
CA LEU A 57 -14.07 20.76 4.71
C LEU A 57 -13.21 21.82 5.41
N ASP A 58 -13.85 22.73 6.15
CA ASP A 58 -13.19 23.81 6.89
C ASP A 58 -12.16 23.29 7.93
N ASP A 59 -12.36 22.08 8.45
CA ASP A 59 -11.57 21.45 9.51
C ASP A 59 -10.66 20.31 9.00
N TRP A 60 -10.41 20.23 7.69
CA TRP A 60 -9.66 19.13 7.06
C TRP A 60 -8.34 18.75 7.77
N ALA A 61 -7.55 19.74 8.19
CA ALA A 61 -6.29 19.49 8.88
C ALA A 61 -6.51 18.78 10.23
N ALA A 62 -7.53 19.18 10.98
CA ALA A 62 -7.89 18.56 12.25
C ALA A 62 -8.40 17.13 12.03
N LEU A 63 -9.22 16.90 11.00
CA LEU A 63 -9.67 15.55 10.63
C LEU A 63 -8.52 14.62 10.28
N ARG A 64 -7.50 15.10 9.56
CA ARG A 64 -6.30 14.30 9.26
C ARG A 64 -5.52 13.93 10.51
N GLU A 65 -5.32 14.87 11.43
CA GLU A 65 -4.61 14.56 12.68
C GLU A 65 -5.42 13.62 13.57
N ALA A 66 -6.74 13.79 13.63
CA ALA A 66 -7.62 12.87 14.34
C ALA A 66 -7.52 11.44 13.76
N GLY A 67 -7.58 11.30 12.43
CA GLY A 67 -7.43 10.02 11.75
C GLY A 67 -6.06 9.39 11.98
N LYS A 68 -4.98 10.17 11.95
CA LYS A 68 -3.63 9.71 12.29
C LYS A 68 -3.57 9.21 13.72
N ARG A 69 -4.07 9.98 14.69
CA ARG A 69 -4.07 9.59 16.11
C ARG A 69 -4.84 8.29 16.34
N ILE A 70 -5.99 8.11 15.68
CA ILE A 70 -6.76 6.86 15.73
C ILE A 70 -5.92 5.71 15.19
N LYS A 71 -5.32 5.86 13.99
CA LYS A 71 -4.47 4.83 13.39
C LYS A 71 -3.30 4.46 14.30
N ASP A 72 -2.61 5.46 14.84
CA ASP A 72 -1.45 5.25 15.71
C ASP A 72 -1.86 4.51 16.99
N GLU A 73 -3.01 4.84 17.56
CA GLU A 73 -3.55 4.15 18.73
C GLU A 73 -3.97 2.70 18.41
N THR A 74 -4.65 2.50 17.29
CA THR A 74 -5.02 1.16 16.82
C THR A 74 -3.78 0.28 16.63
N LEU A 75 -2.73 0.81 16.00
CA LEU A 75 -1.50 0.06 15.76
C LEU A 75 -0.72 -0.24 17.06
N ARG A 76 -0.73 0.67 18.03
CA ARG A 76 -0.11 0.43 19.35
C ARG A 76 -0.81 -0.65 20.17
N ARG A 77 -2.10 -0.88 19.91
CA ARG A 77 -2.97 -1.83 20.63
C ARG A 77 -3.50 -2.91 19.70
N LEU A 78 -2.70 -3.26 18.69
CA LEU A 78 -3.11 -4.13 17.62
C LEU A 78 -3.51 -5.51 18.18
N ASP A 79 -2.75 -6.02 19.15
CA ASP A 79 -3.06 -7.22 19.94
C ASP A 79 -4.52 -7.25 20.46
N THR A 80 -4.97 -6.15 21.06
CA THR A 80 -6.33 -6.02 21.61
C THR A 80 -7.38 -5.96 20.50
N TYR A 81 -7.13 -5.15 19.47
CA TYR A 81 -8.11 -4.93 18.41
C TYR A 81 -8.27 -6.13 17.48
N LEU A 82 -7.19 -6.91 17.31
CA LEU A 82 -7.18 -8.15 16.53
C LEU A 82 -8.07 -9.23 17.16
N LEU A 83 -8.01 -9.41 18.49
CA LEU A 83 -8.91 -10.33 19.20
C LEU A 83 -10.37 -9.88 19.12
N ARG A 84 -10.64 -8.59 19.30
CA ARG A 84 -12.00 -8.04 19.16
C ARG A 84 -12.56 -8.21 17.75
N LEU A 85 -11.71 -8.10 16.73
CA LEU A 85 -12.09 -8.36 15.34
C LEU A 85 -12.50 -9.82 15.17
N GLU A 86 -11.70 -10.76 15.67
CA GLU A 86 -11.99 -12.19 15.62
C GLU A 86 -13.31 -12.53 16.30
N GLU A 87 -13.55 -12.02 17.51
CA GLU A 87 -14.82 -12.19 18.22
C GLU A 87 -16.02 -11.72 17.39
N ALA A 88 -15.93 -10.52 16.82
CA ALA A 88 -17.02 -9.93 16.04
C ALA A 88 -17.28 -10.68 14.73
N VAL A 89 -16.22 -11.09 14.02
CA VAL A 89 -16.33 -11.87 12.78
C VAL A 89 -16.93 -13.25 13.08
N THR A 90 -16.46 -13.92 14.13
CA THR A 90 -16.96 -15.22 14.56
C THR A 90 -18.43 -15.14 14.96
N ALA A 91 -18.82 -14.11 15.72
CA ALA A 91 -20.22 -13.87 16.08
C ALA A 91 -21.13 -13.62 14.87
N ALA A 92 -20.59 -13.05 13.79
CA ALA A 92 -21.29 -12.85 12.53
C ALA A 92 -21.30 -14.10 11.63
N GLY A 93 -20.73 -15.23 12.08
CA GLY A 93 -20.66 -16.48 11.33
C GLY A 93 -19.48 -16.59 10.36
N GLY A 94 -18.52 -15.68 10.44
CA GLY A 94 -17.25 -15.78 9.72
C GLY A 94 -16.22 -16.64 10.46
N THR A 95 -15.17 -17.05 9.74
CA THR A 95 -14.01 -17.73 10.33
C THR A 95 -12.79 -16.83 10.18
N VAL A 96 -12.05 -16.62 11.26
CA VAL A 96 -10.74 -15.93 11.22
C VAL A 96 -9.63 -16.97 11.26
N HIS A 97 -8.66 -16.81 10.37
CA HIS A 97 -7.46 -17.63 10.34
C HIS A 97 -6.25 -16.77 10.67
N TRP A 98 -5.50 -17.17 11.70
CA TRP A 98 -4.23 -16.55 12.09
C TRP A 98 -3.07 -17.20 11.34
N ALA A 99 -2.10 -16.39 10.94
CA ALA A 99 -0.85 -16.85 10.34
C ALA A 99 0.30 -15.99 10.89
N GLU A 100 1.39 -16.63 11.30
CA GLU A 100 2.60 -15.97 11.79
C GLU A 100 3.42 -15.37 10.63
N ASP A 101 3.39 -16.03 9.47
CA ASP A 101 4.15 -15.62 8.29
C ASP A 101 3.38 -15.81 6.97
N ALA A 102 4.00 -15.34 5.88
CA ALA A 102 3.43 -15.43 4.54
C ALA A 102 3.31 -16.89 4.04
N ALA A 103 4.20 -17.80 4.45
CA ALA A 103 4.15 -19.19 4.03
C ALA A 103 2.97 -19.91 4.68
N GLU A 104 2.71 -19.66 5.96
CA GLU A 104 1.54 -20.14 6.67
C GLU A 104 0.24 -19.58 6.10
N ALA A 105 0.19 -18.26 5.84
CA ALA A 105 -0.97 -17.64 5.20
C ALA A 105 -1.29 -18.32 3.85
N ASN A 106 -0.27 -18.56 3.01
CA ASN A 106 -0.46 -19.28 1.75
C ASN A 106 -1.00 -20.69 1.95
N ARG A 107 -0.43 -21.46 2.90
CA ARG A 107 -0.92 -22.82 3.21
C ARG A 107 -2.40 -22.82 3.61
N ILE A 108 -2.78 -21.90 4.51
CA ILE A 108 -4.16 -21.73 4.96
C ILE A 108 -5.06 -21.44 3.75
N VAL A 109 -4.72 -20.42 2.95
CA VAL A 109 -5.52 -20.02 1.79
C VAL A 109 -5.69 -21.17 0.80
N THR A 110 -4.60 -21.89 0.49
CA THR A 110 -4.67 -23.05 -0.43
C THR A 110 -5.46 -24.22 0.12
N GLY A 111 -5.61 -24.33 1.44
CA GLY A 111 -6.42 -25.37 2.08
C GLY A 111 -7.92 -25.06 2.10
N LEU A 112 -8.34 -23.83 1.76
CA LEU A 112 -9.74 -23.41 1.73
C LEU A 112 -10.43 -23.64 0.38
N VAL A 113 -9.66 -23.88 -0.69
CA VAL A 113 -10.12 -23.99 -2.09
C VAL A 113 -9.83 -25.34 -2.72
#